data_AF-A0A5J4TAA6-F1
#
_entry.id   AF-A0A5J4TAA6-F1
#
_cell.length_a   1.000
_cell.length_b   1.000
_cell.length_c   1.000
_cell.angle_alpha   90.00
_cell.angle_beta   90.00
_cell.angle_gamma   90.00
#
_symmetry.space_group_name_H-M   'P 1'
#
loop_
_entity.id
_entity.type
_entity.pdbx_description
1 polymer ?
#
loop_
_entity_poly.entity_id
_entity_poly.type
_entity_poly.pdbx_seq_one_letter_code
_entity_poly.pdbx_strand_id
1 'polypeptide(L)'
;REYTIYHRGRTIDGTLQNDSTTEQCIYNTVKPRSEKNNRKHIHSLYEKNIHKYDTSACGTYVTIREIEEAIKDQVSVPYTMYIRFRLSIPLDDILIFSGFTDYPNSLFGDLKIKFKINPNAFVFAQVNPIISMAKYYTMNKTDLMASGPDKLKNIDLLFRNWSLGYQYTMQFTQMGCTADLITKISIEQITDSGLKYLMCSINPVTLSIKNYVVTEVTANMSGYKATDNCLQRRVEAWSFPISATTTGIRTSQNIPLSHITDLCLLFPKDARATCYENPCYHNMQVTTCGRNFPDMPMNTLDQQFFQMQLNASNLDLLFEATDEFEDALTTPRNTASRRLNPHTDLTSFVII
;
A
#
# COMPACT_ATOMS: atom_id res chain seq x y z
N ARG A 1 7.96 11.94 18.27
CA ARG A 1 9.39 11.57 18.35
C ARG A 1 9.52 10.10 18.10
N GLU A 2 10.20 9.83 17.04
CA GLU A 2 9.78 9.05 15.88
C GLU A 2 11.10 8.52 15.36
N TYR A 3 11.14 7.23 15.04
CA TYR A 3 12.31 6.35 15.17
C TYR A 3 13.68 6.99 14.89
N THR A 4 14.72 6.55 15.60
CA THR A 4 16.08 7.10 15.44
C THR A 4 17.07 5.96 15.46
N ILE A 5 17.96 5.92 14.48
CA ILE A 5 19.02 4.92 14.42
C ILE A 5 20.24 5.48 15.14
N TYR A 6 20.75 4.71 16.09
CA TYR A 6 21.98 5.02 16.79
C TYR A 6 23.05 4.02 16.42
N HIS A 7 24.22 4.53 16.07
CA HIS A 7 25.44 3.74 15.90
C HIS A 7 26.53 4.30 16.82
N ARG A 8 27.04 3.46 17.73
CA ARG A 8 28.07 3.84 18.72
C ARG A 8 27.70 5.12 19.51
N GLY A 9 26.43 5.26 19.89
CA GLY A 9 25.92 6.38 20.68
C GLY A 9 25.69 7.68 19.90
N ARG A 10 25.92 7.71 18.57
CA ARG A 10 25.59 8.86 17.71
C ARG A 10 24.32 8.60 16.92
N THR A 11 23.46 9.61 16.82
CA THR A 11 22.31 9.59 15.90
C THR A 11 22.80 9.65 14.46
N ILE A 12 22.24 8.82 13.59
CA ILE A 12 22.47 8.93 12.16
C ILE A 12 21.50 9.98 11.59
N ASP A 13 22.02 11.02 10.96
CA ASP A 13 21.23 12.07 10.32
C ASP A 13 20.36 11.51 9.18
N GLY A 14 19.14 12.05 8.99
CA GLY A 14 18.20 11.59 7.96
C GLY A 14 17.29 10.42 8.36
N THR A 15 17.41 9.90 9.59
CA THR A 15 16.63 8.74 10.05
C THR A 15 15.30 9.08 10.73
N LEU A 16 14.70 10.25 10.45
CA LEU A 16 13.42 10.65 11.04
C LEU A 16 12.25 9.86 10.42
N GLN A 17 11.29 9.44 11.25
CA GLN A 17 10.25 8.48 10.84
C GLN A 17 9.29 8.90 9.74
N ASN A 18 8.94 10.20 9.64
CA ASN A 18 8.00 10.63 8.61
C ASN A 18 8.64 10.57 7.22
N ASP A 19 9.90 10.98 7.14
CA ASP A 19 10.73 10.86 5.94
C ASP A 19 10.88 9.39 5.59
N SER A 20 11.10 8.54 6.60
CA SER A 20 11.31 7.13 6.35
C SER A 20 10.07 6.30 6.07
N THR A 21 8.90 6.63 6.60
CA THR A 21 7.66 5.92 6.19
C THR A 21 7.44 6.14 4.70
N THR A 22 7.71 7.36 4.24
CA THR A 22 7.61 7.77 2.84
C THR A 22 8.71 7.13 2.00
N GLU A 23 9.97 7.26 2.40
CA GLU A 23 11.14 6.64 1.75
C GLU A 23 11.02 5.11 1.68
N GLN A 24 10.63 4.45 2.76
CA GLN A 24 10.43 2.99 2.77
C GLN A 24 9.28 2.60 1.84
N CYS A 25 8.20 3.38 1.81
CA CYS A 25 7.14 3.15 0.84
C CYS A 25 7.66 3.31 -0.59
N ILE A 26 8.38 4.39 -0.89
CA ILE A 26 8.94 4.67 -2.22
C ILE A 26 9.87 3.55 -2.65
N TYR A 27 10.84 3.20 -1.80
CA TYR A 27 11.81 2.14 -2.06
C TYR A 27 11.12 0.79 -2.28
N ASN A 28 10.11 0.48 -1.46
CA ASN A 28 9.28 -0.70 -1.67
C ASN A 28 8.46 -0.60 -2.95
N THR A 29 7.94 0.55 -3.34
CA THR A 29 7.17 0.72 -4.57
C THR A 29 8.01 0.35 -5.79
N VAL A 30 9.23 0.87 -5.87
CA VAL A 30 10.15 0.64 -7.00
C VAL A 30 10.87 -0.71 -6.95
N LYS A 31 10.69 -1.52 -5.89
CA LYS A 31 11.28 -2.87 -5.83
C LYS A 31 10.69 -3.80 -6.91
N PRO A 32 11.53 -4.60 -7.58
CA PRO A 32 11.08 -5.56 -8.59
C PRO A 32 10.00 -6.52 -8.06
N ARG A 33 9.03 -6.83 -8.92
CA ARG A 33 7.95 -7.78 -8.60
C ARG A 33 8.48 -9.15 -8.15
N SER A 34 9.53 -9.64 -8.79
CA SER A 34 10.16 -10.93 -8.49
C SER A 34 10.72 -11.00 -7.06
N GLU A 35 11.29 -9.90 -6.55
CA GLU A 35 11.83 -9.84 -5.18
C GLU A 35 10.71 -9.90 -4.14
N LYS A 36 9.65 -9.11 -4.34
CA LYS A 36 8.47 -9.11 -3.45
C LYS A 36 7.78 -10.46 -3.43
N ASN A 37 7.73 -11.10 -4.60
CA ASN A 37 7.05 -12.37 -4.82
C ASN A 37 7.62 -13.55 -4.04
N ASN A 38 8.92 -13.52 -3.72
CA ASN A 38 9.63 -14.63 -3.10
C ASN A 38 9.64 -14.57 -1.56
N ARG A 39 9.17 -13.46 -0.97
CA ARG A 39 9.25 -13.19 0.47
C ARG A 39 7.87 -13.29 1.14
N LYS A 40 7.51 -14.48 1.61
CA LYS A 40 6.25 -14.73 2.32
C LYS A 40 6.18 -13.94 3.63
N HIS A 41 5.00 -13.40 3.95
CA HIS A 41 4.70 -12.65 5.17
C HIS A 41 5.54 -11.38 5.37
N ILE A 42 6.15 -10.89 4.29
CA ILE A 42 6.96 -9.67 4.28
C ILE A 42 6.27 -8.62 3.42
N HIS A 43 6.09 -8.93 2.13
CA HIS A 43 5.35 -8.07 1.21
C HIS A 43 3.97 -8.66 0.91
N SER A 44 3.01 -7.79 0.67
CA SER A 44 1.67 -8.15 0.23
C SER A 44 1.38 -7.46 -1.10
N LEU A 45 1.17 -8.24 -2.15
CA LEU A 45 0.65 -7.75 -3.42
C LEU A 45 -0.86 -8.04 -3.46
N TYR A 46 -1.64 -7.06 -3.92
CA TYR A 46 -3.08 -7.16 -4.01
C TYR A 46 -3.47 -8.31 -4.94
N GLU A 47 -3.09 -8.27 -6.22
CA GLU A 47 -3.50 -9.26 -7.22
C GLU A 47 -3.00 -10.68 -6.90
N LYS A 48 -1.77 -10.78 -6.39
CA LYS A 48 -1.15 -12.08 -6.13
C LYS A 48 -1.60 -12.69 -4.80
N ASN A 49 -1.58 -11.93 -3.72
CA ASN A 49 -1.77 -12.47 -2.37
C ASN A 49 -3.15 -12.12 -1.83
N ILE A 50 -3.51 -10.83 -1.79
CA ILE A 50 -4.68 -10.36 -1.04
C ILE A 50 -5.98 -10.74 -1.73
N HIS A 51 -6.11 -10.41 -3.02
CA HIS A 51 -7.27 -10.73 -3.84
C HIS A 51 -7.58 -12.23 -3.83
N LYS A 52 -6.52 -13.07 -3.85
CA LYS A 52 -6.62 -14.53 -3.87
C LYS A 52 -6.77 -15.17 -2.49
N TYR A 53 -6.89 -14.38 -1.42
CA TYR A 53 -6.97 -14.86 -0.04
C TYR A 53 -5.81 -15.82 0.33
N ASP A 54 -4.59 -15.47 -0.07
CA ASP A 54 -3.41 -16.31 0.09
C ASP A 54 -2.80 -16.22 1.49
N THR A 55 -2.35 -17.34 2.04
CA THR A 55 -1.81 -17.38 3.40
C THR A 55 -0.44 -16.69 3.52
N SER A 56 0.28 -16.47 2.42
CA SER A 56 1.58 -15.81 2.43
C SER A 56 1.52 -14.28 2.56
N ALA A 57 0.32 -13.69 2.63
CA ALA A 57 0.17 -12.26 2.85
C ALA A 57 0.84 -11.81 4.18
N CYS A 58 1.45 -10.63 4.14
CA CYS A 58 1.84 -9.88 5.33
C CYS A 58 0.61 -9.13 5.87
N GLY A 59 0.24 -9.41 7.13
CA GLY A 59 -0.94 -8.84 7.79
C GLY A 59 -1.84 -9.91 8.38
N THR A 60 -3.09 -9.55 8.63
CA THR A 60 -4.13 -10.50 9.06
C THR A 60 -5.38 -10.30 8.24
N TYR A 61 -6.06 -11.40 7.96
CA TYR A 61 -7.42 -11.35 7.46
C TYR A 61 -8.38 -11.16 8.63
N VAL A 62 -9.43 -10.39 8.39
CA VAL A 62 -10.54 -10.18 9.32
C VAL A 62 -11.80 -10.56 8.59
N THR A 63 -12.56 -11.49 9.16
CA THR A 63 -13.81 -11.96 8.58
C THR A 63 -14.96 -11.03 8.94
N ILE A 64 -15.99 -10.98 8.07
CA ILE A 64 -17.22 -10.23 8.35
C ILE A 64 -17.83 -10.68 9.68
N ARG A 65 -17.80 -11.99 9.98
CA ARG A 65 -18.32 -12.53 11.24
C ARG A 65 -17.58 -11.99 12.47
N GLU A 66 -16.25 -11.93 12.44
CA GLU A 66 -15.46 -11.37 13.55
C GLU A 66 -15.80 -9.89 13.78
N ILE A 67 -16.05 -9.13 12.70
CA ILE A 67 -16.48 -7.74 12.79
C ILE A 67 -17.88 -7.66 13.40
N GLU A 68 -18.84 -8.42 12.87
CA GLU A 68 -20.22 -8.47 13.37
C GLU A 68 -20.27 -8.81 14.86
N GLU A 69 -19.54 -9.84 15.29
CA GLU A 69 -19.44 -10.24 16.69
C GLU A 69 -18.80 -9.14 17.56
N ALA A 70 -17.74 -8.50 17.07
CA ALA A 70 -17.06 -7.44 17.82
C ALA A 70 -17.93 -6.19 18.01
N ILE A 71 -18.78 -5.85 17.04
CA ILE A 71 -19.59 -4.61 17.07
C ILE A 71 -21.01 -4.83 17.59
N LYS A 72 -21.47 -6.07 17.74
CA LYS A 72 -22.86 -6.42 18.09
C LYS A 72 -23.41 -5.67 19.31
N ASP A 73 -22.59 -5.52 20.35
CA ASP A 73 -22.98 -4.91 21.62
C ASP A 73 -22.60 -3.43 21.72
N GLN A 74 -22.04 -2.85 20.64
CA GLN A 74 -21.64 -1.45 20.61
C GLN A 74 -22.76 -0.59 20.05
N VAL A 75 -23.15 0.43 20.81
CA VAL A 75 -24.33 1.26 20.52
C VAL A 75 -23.95 2.59 19.85
N SER A 76 -22.67 2.97 19.89
CA SER A 76 -22.17 4.27 19.37
C SER A 76 -21.06 4.10 18.35
N VAL A 77 -21.23 4.73 17.20
CA VAL A 77 -20.20 4.89 16.15
C VAL A 77 -19.19 5.96 16.60
N PRO A 78 -17.86 5.79 16.40
CA PRO A 78 -17.21 4.69 15.69
C PRO A 78 -17.09 3.41 16.53
N TYR A 79 -17.37 2.26 15.89
CA TYR A 79 -17.17 0.95 16.49
C TYR A 79 -15.67 0.64 16.67
N THR A 80 -15.33 -0.12 17.70
CA THR A 80 -13.95 -0.49 18.04
C THR A 80 -13.79 -2.01 18.08
N MET A 81 -12.76 -2.54 17.42
CA MET A 81 -12.41 -3.96 17.50
C MET A 81 -10.92 -4.13 17.78
N TYR A 82 -10.55 -5.18 18.51
CA TYR A 82 -9.16 -5.52 18.75
C TYR A 82 -8.67 -6.48 17.67
N ILE A 83 -7.59 -6.10 16.98
CA ILE A 83 -6.98 -6.92 15.93
C ILE A 83 -5.54 -7.20 16.35
N ARG A 84 -5.17 -8.48 16.41
CA ARG A 84 -3.78 -8.91 16.58
C ARG A 84 -3.23 -9.33 15.23
N PHE A 85 -2.13 -8.74 14.81
CA PHE A 85 -1.42 -9.12 13.60
C PHE A 85 0.09 -9.02 13.78
N ARG A 86 0.84 -9.68 12.90
CA ARG A 86 2.30 -9.58 12.86
C ARG A 86 2.70 -8.52 11.83
N LEU A 87 3.64 -7.67 12.22
CA LEU A 87 4.27 -6.69 11.34
C LEU A 87 5.71 -7.15 11.10
N SER A 88 6.03 -7.52 9.86
CA SER A 88 7.40 -7.81 9.42
C SER A 88 8.00 -6.55 8.82
N ILE A 89 9.13 -6.09 9.35
CA ILE A 89 9.88 -4.96 8.79
C ILE A 89 11.24 -5.50 8.35
N PRO A 90 11.46 -5.75 7.05
CA PRO A 90 12.76 -6.17 6.57
C PRO A 90 13.74 -5.04 6.75
N LEU A 91 14.89 -5.32 7.36
CA LEU A 91 15.91 -4.30 7.54
C LEU A 91 16.48 -3.86 6.19
N ASP A 92 16.60 -4.76 5.23
CA ASP A 92 17.06 -4.47 3.87
C ASP A 92 16.05 -3.67 3.02
N ASP A 93 14.82 -3.49 3.49
CA ASP A 93 13.86 -2.53 2.91
C ASP A 93 14.04 -1.11 3.45
N ILE A 94 14.79 -0.95 4.54
CA ILE A 94 15.15 0.38 5.06
C ILE A 94 16.37 0.82 4.25
N LEU A 95 16.26 1.93 3.52
CA LEU A 95 17.27 2.33 2.53
C LEU A 95 18.70 2.37 3.08
N ILE A 96 18.89 2.90 4.29
CA ILE A 96 20.22 2.94 4.95
C ILE A 96 20.83 1.55 5.17
N PHE A 97 19.98 0.53 5.24
CA PHE A 97 20.32 -0.86 5.41
C PHE A 97 20.07 -1.68 4.13
N SER A 98 19.81 -1.05 2.98
CA SER A 98 19.58 -1.82 1.74
C SER A 98 20.81 -2.63 1.31
N GLY A 99 22.02 -2.13 1.63
CA GLY A 99 23.26 -2.87 1.46
C GLY A 99 23.59 -3.82 2.63
N PHE A 100 22.75 -3.88 3.67
CA PHE A 100 23.06 -4.62 4.90
C PHE A 100 23.19 -6.13 4.67
N THR A 101 22.59 -6.67 3.62
CA THR A 101 22.74 -8.07 3.19
C THR A 101 23.99 -8.33 2.37
N ASP A 102 24.47 -7.30 1.67
CA ASP A 102 25.73 -7.32 0.91
C ASP A 102 26.93 -7.05 1.84
N TYR A 103 26.60 -6.55 3.04
CA TYR A 103 27.49 -6.05 4.05
C TYR A 103 27.30 -6.74 5.41
N PRO A 104 28.19 -6.47 6.39
CA PRO A 104 28.37 -7.57 7.33
C PRO A 104 28.89 -7.39 8.74
N ASN A 105 28.57 -8.42 9.52
CA ASN A 105 28.36 -8.30 10.96
C ASN A 105 29.56 -7.82 11.77
N SER A 106 30.81 -8.13 11.40
CA SER A 106 31.96 -7.90 12.29
C SER A 106 32.36 -6.41 12.46
N LEU A 107 31.71 -5.49 11.74
CA LEU A 107 31.93 -4.04 11.84
C LEU A 107 30.80 -3.29 12.55
N PHE A 108 29.64 -3.92 12.65
CA PHE A 108 28.54 -3.39 13.43
C PHE A 108 28.88 -3.59 14.90
N GLY A 109 29.12 -2.47 15.60
CA GLY A 109 29.09 -2.46 17.05
C GLY A 109 27.65 -2.58 17.54
N ASP A 110 27.37 -2.04 18.71
CA ASP A 110 26.00 -2.00 19.22
C ASP A 110 25.10 -1.16 18.29
N LEU A 111 24.18 -1.85 17.60
CA LEU A 111 23.11 -1.24 16.84
C LEU A 111 21.87 -1.17 17.72
N LYS A 112 21.36 0.05 17.92
CA LYS A 112 20.09 0.26 18.63
C LYS A 112 19.08 0.88 17.68
N ILE A 113 18.08 0.09 17.33
CA ILE A 113 16.92 0.54 16.54
C ILE A 113 15.81 0.86 17.53
N LYS A 114 15.44 2.14 17.63
CA LYS A 114 14.26 2.56 18.38
C LYS A 114 13.16 2.87 17.40
N PHE A 115 12.19 2.00 17.21
CA PHE A 115 11.03 2.28 16.35
C PHE A 115 9.81 2.76 17.13
N LYS A 116 8.99 3.56 16.46
CA LYS A 116 7.62 3.90 16.86
C LYS A 116 6.75 3.53 15.66
N ILE A 117 5.57 2.96 15.88
CA ILE A 117 4.68 2.62 14.77
C ILE A 117 3.88 3.86 14.39
N ASN A 118 3.81 4.17 13.09
CA ASN A 118 2.92 5.19 12.56
C ASN A 118 1.58 4.52 12.18
N PRO A 119 0.49 4.70 12.95
CA PRO A 119 -0.78 4.03 12.67
C PRO A 119 -1.39 4.41 11.32
N ASN A 120 -1.01 5.58 10.81
CA ASN A 120 -1.45 6.09 9.52
C ASN A 120 -0.78 5.38 8.33
N ALA A 121 0.31 4.62 8.54
CA ALA A 121 1.03 3.94 7.47
C ALA A 121 0.40 2.60 7.07
N PHE A 122 -0.55 2.09 7.87
CA PHE A 122 -1.22 0.83 7.55
C PHE A 122 -2.23 1.02 6.42
N VAL A 123 -2.44 -0.07 5.68
CA VAL A 123 -3.43 -0.17 4.61
C VAL A 123 -4.38 -1.34 4.88
N PHE A 124 -5.58 -1.26 4.33
CA PHE A 124 -6.56 -2.33 4.31
C PHE A 124 -7.06 -2.52 2.88
N ALA A 125 -7.54 -3.73 2.56
CA ALA A 125 -8.11 -4.03 1.25
C ALA A 125 -9.16 -5.12 1.37
N GLN A 126 -10.13 -5.11 0.47
CA GLN A 126 -11.14 -6.15 0.41
C GLN A 126 -10.60 -7.37 -0.35
N VAL A 127 -10.82 -8.57 0.18
CA VAL A 127 -10.51 -9.83 -0.50
C VAL A 127 -11.64 -10.18 -1.47
N ASN A 128 -11.33 -10.93 -2.53
CA ASN A 128 -12.36 -11.46 -3.41
C ASN A 128 -13.35 -12.35 -2.63
N PRO A 129 -14.64 -11.95 -2.51
CA PRO A 129 -15.60 -12.72 -1.74
C PRO A 129 -15.82 -14.12 -2.27
N ILE A 130 -15.74 -14.32 -3.59
CA ILE A 130 -15.91 -15.63 -4.24
C ILE A 130 -14.76 -16.56 -3.84
N ILE A 131 -13.52 -16.06 -3.94
CA ILE A 131 -12.33 -16.86 -3.61
C ILE A 131 -12.30 -17.18 -2.12
N SER A 132 -12.60 -16.19 -1.27
CA SER A 132 -12.69 -16.38 0.18
C SER A 132 -13.75 -17.42 0.55
N MET A 133 -14.95 -17.33 -0.06
CA MET A 133 -16.03 -18.29 0.16
C MET A 133 -15.67 -19.69 -0.35
N ALA A 134 -15.03 -19.82 -1.51
CA ALA A 134 -14.60 -21.10 -2.06
C ALA A 134 -13.57 -21.78 -1.15
N LYS A 135 -12.61 -21.01 -0.63
CA LYS A 135 -11.65 -21.50 0.36
C LYS A 135 -12.33 -21.90 1.66
N TYR A 136 -13.24 -21.07 2.18
CA TYR A 136 -14.01 -21.40 3.38
C TYR A 136 -14.81 -22.71 3.21
N TYR A 137 -15.49 -22.89 2.09
CA TYR A 137 -16.22 -24.12 1.77
C TYR A 137 -15.29 -25.34 1.72
N THR A 138 -14.13 -25.19 1.08
CA THR A 138 -13.15 -26.27 0.96
C THR A 138 -12.59 -26.67 2.34
N MET A 139 -12.28 -25.70 3.19
CA MET A 139 -11.72 -25.92 4.52
C MET A 139 -12.73 -26.53 5.50
N ASN A 140 -14.01 -26.19 5.38
CA ASN A 140 -15.07 -26.61 6.32
C ASN A 140 -16.04 -27.63 5.70
N LYS A 141 -15.66 -28.30 4.62
CA LYS A 141 -16.57 -29.16 3.84
C LYS A 141 -17.25 -30.23 4.70
N THR A 142 -16.51 -30.89 5.59
CA THR A 142 -17.04 -31.94 6.48
C THR A 142 -18.10 -31.41 7.43
N ASP A 143 -17.83 -30.26 8.05
CA ASP A 143 -18.72 -29.65 9.04
C ASP A 143 -19.97 -29.08 8.38
N LEU A 144 -19.81 -28.52 7.16
CA LEU A 144 -20.92 -28.05 6.34
C LEU A 144 -21.82 -29.22 5.91
N MET A 145 -21.23 -30.35 5.50
CA MET A 145 -21.99 -31.58 5.19
C MET A 145 -22.73 -32.12 6.40
N ALA A 146 -22.13 -32.06 7.59
CA ALA A 146 -22.78 -32.46 8.85
C ALA A 146 -23.92 -31.50 9.27
N SER A 147 -23.88 -30.24 8.84
CA SER A 147 -24.86 -29.21 9.21
C SER A 147 -26.19 -29.27 8.45
N GLY A 148 -26.35 -30.23 7.54
CA GLY A 148 -27.59 -30.52 6.81
C GLY A 148 -27.59 -30.03 5.35
N PRO A 149 -28.39 -30.68 4.47
CA PRO A 149 -28.36 -30.46 3.02
C PRO A 149 -28.82 -29.04 2.59
N ASP A 150 -29.59 -28.34 3.41
CA ASP A 150 -30.10 -27.00 3.08
C ASP A 150 -29.00 -25.92 3.12
N LYS A 151 -28.00 -26.06 4.00
CA LYS A 151 -26.85 -25.15 4.04
C LYS A 151 -25.95 -25.30 2.81
N LEU A 152 -25.72 -26.54 2.36
CA LEU A 152 -24.98 -26.78 1.11
C LEU A 152 -25.70 -26.22 -0.11
N LYS A 153 -27.02 -26.47 -0.23
CA LYS A 153 -27.82 -25.92 -1.35
C LYS A 153 -27.74 -24.40 -1.42
N ASN A 154 -27.77 -23.72 -0.27
CA ASN A 154 -27.63 -22.26 -0.25
C ASN A 154 -26.24 -21.82 -0.75
N ILE A 155 -25.16 -22.48 -0.33
CA ILE A 155 -23.79 -22.17 -0.79
C ILE A 155 -23.63 -22.44 -2.30
N ASP A 156 -24.15 -23.57 -2.80
CA ASP A 156 -24.13 -23.89 -4.24
C ASP A 156 -24.92 -22.86 -5.06
N LEU A 157 -26.04 -22.37 -4.53
CA LEU A 157 -26.80 -21.26 -5.12
C LEU A 157 -25.99 -19.96 -5.11
N LEU A 158 -25.19 -19.68 -4.07
CA LEU A 158 -24.30 -18.51 -4.05
C LEU A 158 -23.29 -18.56 -5.19
N PHE A 159 -22.62 -19.69 -5.41
CA PHE A 159 -21.64 -19.83 -6.49
C PHE A 159 -22.28 -19.74 -7.89
N ARG A 160 -23.50 -20.26 -8.06
CA ARG A 160 -24.22 -20.21 -9.35
C ARG A 160 -24.81 -18.83 -9.66
N ASN A 161 -25.27 -18.12 -8.64
CA ASN A 161 -26.01 -16.86 -8.78
C ASN A 161 -25.15 -15.63 -8.50
N TRP A 162 -23.87 -15.79 -8.15
CA TRP A 162 -22.91 -14.70 -8.14
C TRP A 162 -22.72 -14.19 -9.58
N SER A 163 -23.56 -13.24 -9.98
CA SER A 163 -23.52 -12.69 -11.32
C SER A 163 -22.18 -11.99 -11.57
N LEU A 164 -21.69 -12.16 -12.80
CA LEU A 164 -20.46 -11.62 -13.40
C LEU A 164 -20.35 -10.07 -13.39
N GLY A 165 -21.18 -9.36 -12.62
CA GLY A 165 -21.32 -7.89 -12.65
C GLY A 165 -20.96 -7.17 -11.35
N TYR A 166 -20.60 -7.86 -10.27
CA TYR A 166 -20.23 -7.17 -9.02
C TYR A 166 -18.85 -6.53 -9.12
N GLN A 167 -18.84 -5.21 -9.33
CA GLN A 167 -17.64 -4.39 -9.23
C GLN A 167 -17.46 -3.97 -7.76
N TYR A 168 -16.34 -4.36 -7.17
CA TYR A 168 -15.84 -3.80 -5.91
C TYR A 168 -14.42 -3.31 -6.14
N THR A 169 -13.97 -2.35 -5.34
CA THR A 169 -12.69 -1.70 -5.58
C THR A 169 -11.54 -2.66 -5.28
N MET A 170 -10.68 -2.87 -6.29
CA MET A 170 -9.55 -3.79 -6.23
C MET A 170 -8.24 -3.07 -5.90
N GLN A 171 -8.15 -2.49 -4.72
CA GLN A 171 -6.98 -1.70 -4.34
C GLN A 171 -6.72 -1.70 -2.84
N PHE A 172 -5.50 -1.36 -2.45
CA PHE A 172 -5.18 -0.98 -1.09
C PHE A 172 -5.75 0.41 -0.77
N THR A 173 -6.35 0.53 0.40
CA THR A 173 -6.83 1.79 0.97
C THR A 173 -6.06 2.08 2.23
N GLN A 174 -5.54 3.30 2.35
CA GLN A 174 -4.82 3.72 3.54
C GLN A 174 -5.75 3.91 4.74
N MET A 175 -5.28 3.58 5.95
CA MET A 175 -6.00 3.85 7.19
C MET A 175 -6.31 5.35 7.32
N GLY A 176 -7.56 5.64 7.65
CA GLY A 176 -8.12 6.99 7.71
C GLY A 176 -8.74 7.48 6.40
N CYS A 177 -8.62 6.74 5.29
CA CYS A 177 -9.36 6.99 4.06
C CYS A 177 -10.68 6.22 4.04
N THR A 178 -11.69 6.80 3.38
CA THR A 178 -12.96 6.14 3.11
C THR A 178 -12.86 5.27 1.86
N ALA A 179 -13.33 4.03 1.93
CA ALA A 179 -13.48 3.15 0.77
C ALA A 179 -14.84 2.44 0.80
N ASP A 180 -15.36 2.15 -0.38
CA ASP A 180 -16.60 1.41 -0.56
C ASP A 180 -16.33 -0.08 -0.35
N LEU A 181 -16.88 -0.64 0.73
CA LEU A 181 -16.71 -2.05 1.11
C LEU A 181 -18.04 -2.78 1.09
N ILE A 182 -18.00 -4.07 0.76
CA ILE A 182 -19.13 -4.98 0.97
C ILE A 182 -19.29 -5.19 2.48
N THR A 183 -20.37 -4.66 3.03
CA THR A 183 -20.66 -4.70 4.47
C THR A 183 -21.69 -5.75 4.82
N LYS A 184 -22.51 -6.18 3.86
CA LYS A 184 -23.54 -7.21 4.06
C LYS A 184 -23.71 -8.03 2.80
N ILE A 185 -23.87 -9.34 2.97
CA ILE A 185 -24.24 -10.27 1.91
C ILE A 185 -25.51 -10.98 2.38
N SER A 186 -26.63 -10.77 1.69
CA SER A 186 -27.92 -11.44 1.94
C SER A 186 -28.35 -12.28 0.75
N ILE A 187 -29.17 -13.29 1.02
CA ILE A 187 -29.86 -14.07 -0.01
C ILE A 187 -31.32 -13.64 0.03
N GLU A 188 -31.81 -13.01 -1.03
CA GLU A 188 -33.19 -12.56 -1.13
C GLU A 188 -33.94 -13.38 -2.19
N GLN A 189 -35.14 -13.83 -1.85
CA GLN A 189 -36.03 -14.52 -2.78
C GLN A 189 -36.89 -13.46 -3.48
N ILE A 190 -36.74 -13.32 -4.80
CA ILE A 190 -37.40 -12.26 -5.57
C ILE A 190 -38.74 -12.74 -6.15
N THR A 191 -38.93 -14.04 -6.34
CA THR A 191 -40.12 -14.59 -7.02
C THR A 191 -40.71 -15.82 -6.32
N ASP A 192 -42.03 -16.02 -6.51
CA ASP A 192 -42.78 -17.22 -6.10
C ASP A 192 -42.23 -18.52 -6.75
N SER A 193 -41.39 -18.40 -7.79
CA SER A 193 -40.69 -19.51 -8.44
C SER A 193 -39.49 -20.05 -7.65
N GLY A 194 -39.15 -19.47 -6.49
CA GLY A 194 -38.07 -19.95 -5.63
C GLY A 194 -36.65 -19.55 -6.06
N LEU A 195 -36.52 -18.64 -7.03
CA LEU A 195 -35.23 -18.08 -7.45
C LEU A 195 -34.68 -17.15 -6.35
N LYS A 196 -33.51 -17.52 -5.83
CA LYS A 196 -32.78 -16.76 -4.80
C LYS A 196 -31.63 -16.00 -5.43
N TYR A 197 -31.57 -14.69 -5.25
CA TYR A 197 -30.43 -13.87 -5.68
C TYR A 197 -29.59 -13.45 -4.48
N LEU A 198 -28.29 -13.27 -4.73
CA LEU A 198 -27.38 -12.69 -3.78
C LEU A 198 -27.50 -11.15 -3.86
N MET A 199 -27.70 -10.50 -2.73
CA MET A 199 -27.66 -9.05 -2.59
C MET A 199 -26.43 -8.67 -1.76
N CYS A 200 -25.58 -7.79 -2.30
CA CYS A 200 -24.44 -7.22 -1.59
C CYS A 200 -24.74 -5.75 -1.28
N SER A 201 -24.65 -5.35 -0.01
CA SER A 201 -24.70 -3.94 0.38
C SER A 201 -23.28 -3.39 0.40
N ILE A 202 -23.00 -2.47 -0.51
CA ILE A 202 -21.75 -1.70 -0.55
C ILE A 202 -21.98 -0.40 0.20
N ASN A 203 -21.15 -0.13 1.21
CA ASN A 203 -21.23 1.10 1.98
C ASN A 203 -19.84 1.74 2.10
N PRO A 204 -19.76 3.09 2.16
CA PRO A 204 -18.53 3.78 2.43
C PRO A 204 -18.10 3.54 3.89
N VAL A 205 -16.91 2.99 4.08
CA VAL A 205 -16.33 2.66 5.39
C VAL A 205 -15.01 3.38 5.56
N THR A 206 -14.78 3.94 6.75
CA THR A 206 -13.48 4.52 7.13
C THR A 206 -12.92 3.72 8.30
N LEU A 207 -11.77 3.06 8.10
CA LEU A 207 -11.06 2.36 9.15
C LEU A 207 -9.95 3.24 9.70
N SER A 208 -9.80 3.28 11.02
CA SER A 208 -8.72 4.02 11.68
C SER A 208 -8.19 3.25 12.87
N ILE A 209 -6.90 3.42 13.16
CA ILE A 209 -6.26 2.79 14.31
C ILE A 209 -6.24 3.79 15.46
N LYS A 210 -7.10 3.56 16.45
CA LYS A 210 -7.20 4.42 17.64
C LYS A 210 -5.96 4.30 18.54
N ASN A 211 -5.56 3.07 18.84
CA ASN A 211 -4.44 2.74 19.72
C ASN A 211 -3.75 1.46 19.22
N TYR A 212 -2.49 1.28 19.60
CA TYR A 212 -1.76 0.02 19.41
C TYR A 212 -0.93 -0.32 20.64
N VAL A 213 -0.70 -1.62 20.84
CA VAL A 213 0.20 -2.14 21.86
C VAL A 213 1.14 -3.12 21.19
N VAL A 214 2.45 -2.91 21.35
CA VAL A 214 3.46 -3.86 20.91
C VAL A 214 3.61 -4.92 21.99
N THR A 215 3.26 -6.16 21.67
CA THR A 215 3.27 -7.28 22.62
C THR A 215 4.59 -8.06 22.61
N GLU A 216 5.19 -8.20 21.44
CA GLU A 216 6.42 -8.96 21.22
C GLU A 216 7.21 -8.33 20.08
N VAL A 217 8.54 -8.37 20.20
CA VAL A 217 9.47 -7.89 19.16
C VAL A 217 10.59 -8.91 19.02
N THR A 218 10.77 -9.42 17.81
CA THR A 218 11.82 -10.38 17.47
C THR A 218 12.59 -9.84 16.28
N ALA A 219 13.92 -9.86 16.34
CA ALA A 219 14.80 -9.43 15.27
C ALA A 219 15.82 -10.52 14.94
N ASN A 220 15.93 -10.88 13.66
CA ASN A 220 16.91 -11.82 13.14
C ASN A 220 17.88 -11.06 12.23
N MET A 221 19.17 -11.03 12.54
CA MET A 221 20.21 -10.32 11.77
C MET A 221 21.41 -11.23 11.50
N SER A 222 21.97 -11.22 10.26
CA SER A 222 23.14 -12.02 9.83
C SER A 222 23.95 -11.32 8.70
N GLY A 223 25.29 -11.43 8.62
CA GLY A 223 26.17 -10.79 7.59
C GLY A 223 27.70 -11.17 7.59
N TYR A 224 28.47 -10.98 6.48
CA TYR A 224 29.97 -11.18 6.15
C TYR A 224 30.97 -10.08 5.48
N LYS A 225 32.00 -9.51 6.23
CA LYS A 225 32.85 -8.21 6.22
C LYS A 225 33.01 -7.10 5.09
N ALA A 226 32.71 -5.79 5.35
CA ALA A 226 32.82 -4.66 4.39
C ALA A 226 33.06 -3.25 4.99
N THR A 227 33.64 -2.33 4.19
CA THR A 227 34.36 -1.08 4.54
C THR A 227 33.51 0.21 4.71
N ASP A 228 34.06 1.23 5.39
CA ASP A 228 33.42 2.48 5.88
C ASP A 228 32.65 3.37 4.87
N ASN A 229 32.71 3.12 3.56
CA ASN A 229 32.10 3.99 2.53
C ASN A 229 30.64 3.69 2.17
N CYS A 230 29.99 2.72 2.85
CA CYS A 230 28.68 2.21 2.44
C CYS A 230 27.45 3.00 2.96
N LEU A 231 27.65 4.10 3.70
CA LEU A 231 26.58 4.79 4.45
C LEU A 231 25.96 6.00 3.74
N GLN A 232 25.96 6.08 2.40
CA GLN A 232 25.51 7.28 1.68
C GLN A 232 24.52 7.02 0.54
N ARG A 233 23.45 6.25 0.80
CA ARG A 233 22.26 6.25 -0.08
C ARG A 233 21.12 6.93 0.64
N ARG A 234 20.53 7.94 0.01
CA ARG A 234 19.46 8.77 0.58
C ARG A 234 18.44 9.04 -0.51
N VAL A 235 17.18 8.75 -0.22
CA VAL A 235 16.07 9.22 -1.05
C VAL A 235 15.55 10.52 -0.44
N GLU A 236 15.41 11.55 -1.26
CA GLU A 236 14.77 12.79 -0.84
C GLU A 236 13.40 12.92 -1.50
N ALA A 237 12.38 13.14 -0.66
CA ALA A 237 11.03 13.46 -1.11
C ALA A 237 10.77 14.95 -0.89
N TRP A 238 10.35 15.64 -1.94
CA TRP A 238 10.04 17.07 -1.90
C TRP A 238 8.62 17.28 -2.41
N SER A 239 7.78 17.93 -1.60
CA SER A 239 6.40 18.29 -1.96
C SER A 239 6.33 19.68 -2.58
N PHE A 240 5.38 19.90 -3.50
CA PHE A 240 5.10 21.26 -3.97
C PHE A 240 4.46 22.12 -2.85
N PRO A 241 4.87 23.41 -2.72
CA PRO A 241 4.45 24.28 -1.63
C PRO A 241 3.00 24.77 -1.76
N ILE A 242 2.38 24.62 -2.94
CA ILE A 242 1.05 25.14 -3.26
C ILE A 242 0.27 24.04 -3.99
N SER A 243 -1.03 23.92 -3.66
CA SER A 243 -1.95 23.03 -4.37
C SER A 243 -2.26 23.48 -5.80
N ALA A 244 -2.72 22.54 -6.63
CA ALA A 244 -3.31 22.86 -7.92
C ALA A 244 -4.51 23.78 -7.80
N THR A 245 -4.47 24.85 -8.59
CA THR A 245 -5.62 25.70 -8.88
C THR A 245 -6.35 25.16 -10.11
N THR A 246 -7.52 25.71 -10.43
CA THR A 246 -8.26 25.37 -11.66
C THR A 246 -7.49 25.65 -12.95
N THR A 247 -6.48 26.51 -12.90
CA THR A 247 -5.60 26.84 -14.03
C THR A 247 -4.29 26.03 -14.01
N GLY A 248 -4.16 25.06 -13.11
CA GLY A 248 -2.96 24.24 -12.92
C GLY A 248 -2.05 24.70 -11.78
N ILE A 249 -0.86 24.11 -11.71
CA ILE A 249 0.25 24.52 -10.82
C ILE A 249 1.38 25.04 -11.69
N ARG A 250 1.88 26.24 -11.38
CA ARG A 250 3.17 26.71 -11.86
C ARG A 250 3.97 27.19 -10.66
N THR A 251 4.99 26.42 -10.28
CA THR A 251 5.84 26.70 -9.12
C THR A 251 7.30 26.58 -9.53
N SER A 252 8.16 27.40 -8.93
CA SER A 252 9.60 27.35 -9.07
C SER A 252 10.21 27.27 -7.68
N GLN A 253 11.07 26.28 -7.46
CA GLN A 253 11.76 26.06 -6.19
C GLN A 253 13.24 25.82 -6.46
N ASN A 254 14.09 26.44 -5.64
CA ASN A 254 15.53 26.19 -5.66
C ASN A 254 15.82 25.07 -4.67
N ILE A 255 16.11 23.89 -5.18
CA ILE A 255 16.38 22.71 -4.37
C ILE A 255 17.84 22.32 -4.59
N PRO A 256 18.67 22.28 -3.53
CA PRO A 256 20.04 21.85 -3.66
C PRO A 256 20.06 20.35 -3.97
N LEU A 257 20.61 20.02 -5.13
CA LEU A 257 20.72 18.66 -5.63
C LEU A 257 22.16 18.19 -5.48
N SER A 258 22.39 17.03 -4.84
CA SER A 258 23.74 16.47 -4.66
C SER A 258 23.75 14.97 -4.96
N HIS A 259 24.56 14.56 -5.95
CA HIS A 259 24.81 13.14 -6.30
C HIS A 259 23.54 12.35 -6.72
N ILE A 260 22.70 12.96 -7.54
CA ILE A 260 21.45 12.35 -8.02
C ILE A 260 21.72 11.46 -9.22
N THR A 261 21.15 10.26 -9.22
CA THR A 261 21.17 9.40 -10.41
C THR A 261 19.87 9.52 -11.19
N ASP A 262 18.73 9.59 -10.50
CA ASP A 262 17.41 9.50 -11.16
C ASP A 262 16.36 10.42 -10.50
N LEU A 263 15.38 10.83 -11.30
CA LEU A 263 14.25 11.65 -10.85
C LEU A 263 12.92 10.96 -11.18
N CYS A 264 12.14 10.67 -10.14
CA CYS A 264 10.85 10.03 -10.19
C CYS A 264 9.75 10.99 -9.70
N LEU A 265 8.56 10.93 -10.28
CA LEU A 265 7.43 11.78 -9.90
C LEU A 265 6.31 10.89 -9.36
N LEU A 266 5.98 11.06 -8.08
CA LEU A 266 4.93 10.29 -7.41
C LEU A 266 3.81 11.20 -6.91
N PHE A 267 2.60 10.66 -6.95
CA PHE A 267 1.40 11.41 -6.61
C PHE A 267 0.69 10.71 -5.44
N PRO A 268 1.07 10.99 -4.18
CA PRO A 268 0.42 10.38 -3.03
C PRO A 268 -1.03 10.85 -2.93
N LYS A 269 -1.91 9.96 -2.48
CA LYS A 269 -3.37 10.18 -2.44
C LYS A 269 -3.83 11.17 -1.37
N ASP A 270 -3.13 11.20 -0.23
CA ASP A 270 -3.40 12.08 0.92
C ASP A 270 -2.06 12.48 1.56
N ALA A 271 -2.07 13.27 2.65
CA ALA A 271 -0.88 13.76 3.37
C ALA A 271 -0.02 12.64 3.98
N ARG A 272 -0.41 11.39 3.71
CA ARG A 272 0.16 10.17 4.23
C ARG A 272 0.41 9.28 3.01
N ALA A 273 1.61 8.72 2.93
CA ALA A 273 2.31 8.54 1.65
C ALA A 273 2.37 7.09 1.12
N THR A 274 1.47 6.19 1.53
CA THR A 274 1.62 4.75 1.19
C THR A 274 0.78 4.28 0.01
N CYS A 275 -0.14 5.12 -0.47
CA CYS A 275 -0.96 4.84 -1.65
C CYS A 275 -0.86 6.00 -2.63
N TYR A 276 -0.63 5.69 -3.90
CA TYR A 276 -0.43 6.66 -4.98
C TYR A 276 -1.54 6.52 -6.02
N GLU A 277 -1.97 7.65 -6.58
CA GLU A 277 -2.97 7.70 -7.66
C GLU A 277 -2.64 8.86 -8.60
N ASN A 278 -2.67 8.63 -9.91
CA ASN A 278 -2.27 9.64 -10.88
C ASN A 278 -3.31 10.79 -10.95
N PRO A 279 -2.92 12.06 -10.75
CA PRO A 279 -3.83 13.21 -10.75
C PRO A 279 -4.25 13.67 -12.15
N CYS A 280 -3.75 13.02 -13.21
CA CYS A 280 -4.04 13.33 -14.62
C CYS A 280 -3.59 14.75 -15.03
N TYR A 281 -2.38 15.13 -14.64
CA TYR A 281 -1.85 16.43 -15.06
C TYR A 281 -1.54 16.45 -16.56
N HIS A 282 -1.82 17.60 -17.15
CA HIS A 282 -1.52 17.89 -18.54
C HIS A 282 -0.37 18.89 -18.62
N ASN A 283 0.43 18.81 -19.69
CA ASN A 283 1.51 19.75 -19.96
C ASN A 283 2.51 19.89 -18.79
N MET A 284 2.86 18.75 -18.18
CA MET A 284 3.79 18.68 -17.07
C MET A 284 5.23 18.75 -17.58
N GLN A 285 6.03 19.60 -16.95
CA GLN A 285 7.46 19.77 -17.22
C GLN A 285 8.17 20.26 -15.96
N VAL A 286 9.30 19.66 -15.62
CA VAL A 286 10.15 20.06 -14.49
C VAL A 286 11.42 20.68 -15.06
N THR A 287 11.85 21.86 -14.61
CA THR A 287 13.11 22.46 -15.05
C THR A 287 14.15 22.35 -13.93
N THR A 288 15.25 21.63 -14.18
CA THR A 288 16.37 21.46 -13.24
C THR A 288 17.67 21.91 -13.90
N CYS A 289 18.48 22.71 -13.19
CA CYS A 289 19.78 23.19 -13.69
C CYS A 289 19.72 23.86 -15.09
N GLY A 290 18.63 24.57 -15.39
CA GLY A 290 18.42 25.24 -16.67
C GLY A 290 18.04 24.32 -17.85
N ARG A 291 17.76 23.03 -17.58
CA ARG A 291 17.26 22.08 -18.57
C ARG A 291 15.87 21.60 -18.20
N ASN A 292 15.04 21.37 -19.21
CA ASN A 292 13.72 20.80 -19.01
C ASN A 292 13.81 19.28 -18.93
N PHE A 293 13.03 18.70 -18.03
CA PHE A 293 12.88 17.27 -17.81
C PHE A 293 11.38 16.97 -17.66
N PRO A 294 10.76 16.30 -18.63
CA PRO A 294 11.27 16.00 -19.98
C PRO A 294 11.48 17.25 -20.87
N ASP A 295 12.22 17.10 -21.98
CA ASP A 295 12.49 18.19 -22.95
C ASP A 295 11.21 18.84 -23.49
N MET A 296 10.19 18.01 -23.75
CA MET A 296 8.86 18.44 -24.21
C MET A 296 7.84 18.18 -23.10
N PRO A 297 6.91 19.12 -22.83
CA PRO A 297 5.84 18.89 -21.87
C PRO A 297 5.05 17.61 -22.22
N MET A 298 4.71 16.83 -21.20
CA MET A 298 3.96 15.58 -21.38
C MET A 298 2.78 15.48 -20.40
N ASN A 299 1.80 14.62 -20.70
CA ASN A 299 0.73 14.32 -19.77
C ASN A 299 1.08 13.09 -18.93
N THR A 300 0.59 13.05 -17.69
CA THR A 300 0.94 11.97 -16.75
C THR A 300 0.27 10.65 -17.10
N LEU A 301 -0.76 10.63 -17.96
CA LEU A 301 -1.40 9.41 -18.46
C LEU A 301 -0.78 8.90 -19.78
N ASP A 302 0.14 9.64 -20.38
CA ASP A 302 0.74 9.24 -21.64
C ASP A 302 1.79 8.14 -21.41
N GLN A 303 1.95 7.27 -22.41
CA GLN A 303 2.95 6.18 -22.39
C GLN A 303 4.37 6.71 -22.13
N GLN A 304 4.68 7.91 -22.60
CA GLN A 304 5.99 8.55 -22.38
C GLN A 304 6.27 8.80 -20.89
N PHE A 305 5.28 9.25 -20.12
CA PHE A 305 5.44 9.46 -18.68
C PHE A 305 5.65 8.13 -17.96
N PHE A 306 4.84 7.13 -18.31
CA PHE A 306 4.95 5.78 -17.75
C PHE A 306 6.34 5.18 -17.97
N GLN A 307 6.85 5.21 -19.21
CA GLN A 307 8.18 4.70 -19.52
C GLN A 307 9.27 5.47 -18.76
N MET A 308 9.16 6.80 -18.64
CA MET A 308 10.11 7.60 -17.88
C MET A 308 10.18 7.16 -16.40
N GLN A 309 9.04 6.87 -15.77
CA GLN A 309 9.01 6.39 -14.39
C GLN A 309 9.61 4.98 -14.24
N LEU A 310 9.36 4.08 -15.20
CA LEU A 310 9.98 2.75 -15.21
C LEU A 310 11.50 2.84 -15.33
N ASN A 311 12.00 3.66 -16.25
CA ASN A 311 13.45 3.86 -16.44
C ASN A 311 14.10 4.46 -15.18
N ALA A 312 13.50 5.51 -14.61
CA ALA A 312 14.00 6.12 -13.37
C ALA A 312 14.01 5.15 -12.17
N SER A 313 13.21 4.08 -12.24
CA SER A 313 13.11 3.04 -11.22
C SER A 313 13.92 1.77 -11.56
N ASN A 314 14.59 1.71 -12.72
CA ASN A 314 15.23 0.51 -13.28
C ASN A 314 14.26 -0.69 -13.47
N LEU A 315 12.99 -0.42 -13.80
CA LEU A 315 11.91 -1.39 -14.01
C LEU A 315 11.53 -1.57 -15.50
N ASP A 316 12.37 -1.12 -16.42
CA ASP A 316 12.17 -1.09 -17.88
C ASP A 316 12.94 -2.20 -18.63
N LEU A 317 13.79 -2.96 -17.93
CA LEU A 317 14.67 -3.98 -18.50
C LEU A 317 14.41 -5.39 -17.93
N LEU A 318 15.31 -5.90 -17.10
CA LEU A 318 15.28 -7.26 -16.54
C LEU A 318 14.27 -7.41 -15.39
N PHE A 319 13.75 -6.30 -14.89
CA PHE A 319 12.91 -6.25 -13.70
C PHE A 319 11.53 -5.72 -14.07
N GLU A 320 10.50 -6.41 -13.60
CA GLU A 320 9.11 -6.03 -13.83
C GLU A 320 8.58 -5.21 -12.66
N ALA A 321 7.79 -4.19 -12.99
CA ALA A 321 6.96 -3.47 -12.04
C ALA A 321 5.88 -4.38 -11.43
N THR A 322 5.39 -4.01 -10.26
CA THR A 322 4.19 -4.63 -9.68
C THR A 322 2.94 -4.03 -10.31
N ASP A 323 1.88 -4.84 -10.45
CA ASP A 323 0.60 -4.38 -11.02
C ASP A 323 0.09 -3.12 -10.28
N GLU A 324 0.26 -3.05 -8.96
CA GLU A 324 -0.13 -1.90 -8.15
C GLU A 324 0.67 -0.63 -8.44
N PHE A 325 1.92 -0.76 -8.88
CA PHE A 325 2.74 0.39 -9.27
C PHE A 325 2.33 0.89 -10.66
N GLU A 326 2.02 -0.04 -11.57
CA GLU A 326 1.49 0.31 -12.89
C GLU A 326 0.12 0.99 -12.76
N ASP A 327 -0.77 0.45 -11.93
CA ASP A 327 -2.08 1.02 -11.65
C ASP A 327 -1.96 2.39 -10.99
N ALA A 328 -1.02 2.60 -10.07
CA ALA A 328 -0.79 3.91 -9.47
C ALA A 328 -0.39 4.99 -10.51
N LEU A 329 0.30 4.59 -11.57
CA LEU A 329 0.73 5.48 -12.65
C LEU A 329 -0.32 5.64 -13.75
N THR A 330 -1.22 4.68 -13.95
CA THR A 330 -2.16 4.68 -15.10
C THR A 330 -3.60 4.92 -14.70
N THR A 331 -3.97 4.61 -13.45
CA THR A 331 -5.33 4.79 -12.95
C THR A 331 -5.56 6.26 -12.57
N PRO A 332 -6.54 6.93 -13.21
CA PRO A 332 -6.85 8.31 -12.91
C PRO A 332 -7.47 8.44 -11.51
N ARG A 333 -6.94 9.34 -10.70
CA ARG A 333 -7.51 9.75 -9.40
C ARG A 333 -8.91 10.37 -9.54
N ASN A 334 -9.20 10.97 -10.70
CA ASN A 334 -10.41 11.76 -10.92
C ASN A 334 -11.43 10.98 -11.77
N THR A 335 -12.65 10.79 -11.25
CA THR A 335 -13.83 10.61 -12.09
C THR A 335 -14.26 12.00 -12.58
N ALA A 336 -14.85 12.12 -13.78
CA ALA A 336 -15.09 13.40 -14.47
C ALA A 336 -15.80 14.52 -13.66
N SER A 337 -16.32 14.25 -12.47
CA SER A 337 -16.81 15.22 -11.48
C SER A 337 -15.78 15.50 -10.36
N ARG A 338 -14.89 16.44 -10.65
CA ARG A 338 -14.07 17.28 -9.75
C ARG A 338 -14.35 17.12 -8.24
N ARG A 339 -13.40 16.58 -7.47
CA ARG A 339 -13.31 16.78 -6.01
C ARG A 339 -12.37 17.95 -5.66
N LEU A 340 -12.59 18.52 -4.47
CA LEU A 340 -11.73 19.56 -3.87
C LEU A 340 -10.32 19.00 -3.67
N ASN A 341 -9.34 19.65 -4.30
CA ASN A 341 -7.93 19.41 -4.05
C ASN A 341 -7.65 19.64 -2.56
N PRO A 342 -6.98 18.71 -1.84
CA PRO A 342 -6.52 18.97 -0.47
C PRO A 342 -5.64 20.24 -0.43
N HIS A 343 -5.55 20.89 0.74
CA HIS A 343 -4.82 22.15 0.96
C HIS A 343 -3.33 22.11 0.54
N THR A 344 -2.80 20.91 0.33
CA THR A 344 -1.56 20.60 -0.39
C THR A 344 -1.86 19.48 -1.39
N ASP A 345 -1.50 19.61 -2.67
CA ASP A 345 -1.72 18.55 -3.68
C ASP A 345 -0.84 17.31 -3.42
N LEU A 346 0.15 17.45 -2.52
CA LEU A 346 1.05 16.41 -2.01
C LEU A 346 1.85 15.68 -3.09
N THR A 347 1.66 16.03 -4.36
CA THR A 347 2.55 15.70 -5.46
C THR A 347 3.98 15.92 -4.99
N SER A 348 4.69 14.80 -4.92
CA SER A 348 6.03 14.71 -4.39
C SER A 348 6.91 14.14 -5.48
N PHE A 349 7.97 14.86 -5.84
CA PHE A 349 9.02 14.23 -6.63
C PHE A 349 9.99 13.55 -5.69
N VAL A 350 10.40 12.38 -6.13
CA VAL A 350 11.42 11.56 -5.50
C VAL A 350 12.68 11.75 -6.30
N ILE A 351 13.75 12.06 -5.58
CA ILE A 351 15.09 12.14 -6.12
C ILE A 351 15.86 10.96 -5.54
N ILE A 352 16.35 10.08 -6.41
CA ILE A 352 17.09 8.86 -6.05
C ILE A 352 18.58 9.06 -6.35
#